data_AF-A0A5C4NIC4-F1
#
_entry.id   AF-A0A5C4NIC4-F1
#
_cell.length_a   1.000
_cell.length_b   1.000
_cell.length_c   1.000
_cell.angle_alpha   90.00
_cell.angle_beta   90.00
_cell.angle_gamma   90.00
#
_symmetry.space_group_name_H-M   'P 1'
#
loop_
_entity.id
_entity.type
_entity.pdbx_description
1 polymer ?
#
loop_
_entity_poly.entity_id
_entity_poly.type
_entity_poly.pdbx_seq_one_letter_code
_entity_poly.pdbx_strand_id
1 'polypeptide(L)' 'MTRHIDPTTRHIVDHPAPENAGLRLRHFLRLAREDGRHPAAQALDRRRREVPAEETLQPVLRMLRDRDH' A
#
# COMPACT_ATOMS: atom_id res chain seq x y z
N MET A 1 46.26 1.57 -10.61
CA MET A 1 45.45 2.74 -11.00
C MET A 1 44.39 2.99 -9.94
N THR A 2 44.71 3.81 -8.94
CA THR A 2 43.85 4.11 -7.80
C THR A 2 42.93 5.26 -8.19
N ARG A 3 41.62 5.04 -8.29
CA ARG A 3 40.66 6.09 -8.63
C ARG A 3 40.59 7.08 -7.45
N HIS A 4 40.99 8.32 -7.70
CA HIS A 4 40.82 9.42 -6.77
C HIS A 4 39.35 9.85 -6.85
N ILE A 5 38.59 9.65 -5.77
CA ILE A 5 37.18 10.05 -5.69
C ILE A 5 37.15 11.49 -5.19
N ASP A 6 36.75 12.43 -6.05
CA ASP A 6 36.62 13.84 -5.69
C ASP A 6 35.53 14.01 -4.62
N PRO A 7 35.83 14.63 -3.45
CA PRO A 7 34.88 14.75 -2.34
C PRO A 7 33.70 15.71 -2.63
N THR A 8 33.77 16.46 -3.74
CA THR A 8 32.78 17.46 -4.18
C THR A 8 31.70 16.89 -5.09
N THR A 9 31.84 15.64 -5.56
CA THR A 9 30.83 14.96 -6.38
C THR A 9 30.21 13.82 -5.59
N ARG A 10 29.59 14.12 -4.44
CA ARG A 10 28.76 13.13 -3.74
C ARG A 10 27.51 12.88 -4.58
N HIS A 11 27.37 11.64 -5.06
CA HIS A 11 26.20 11.25 -5.82
C HIS A 11 25.01 11.12 -4.85
N ILE A 12 23.80 11.38 -5.33
CA ILE A 12 22.61 11.38 -4.47
C ILE A 12 22.36 10.02 -3.80
N VAL A 13 22.90 8.94 -4.38
CA VAL A 13 22.84 7.56 -3.87
C VAL A 13 23.81 7.30 -2.72
N ASP A 14 24.82 8.16 -2.55
CA ASP A 14 25.80 8.05 -1.46
C ASP A 14 25.23 8.61 -0.15
N HIS A 15 24.08 9.28 -0.21
CA HIS A 15 23.38 9.75 0.98
C HIS A 15 22.62 8.61 1.65
N PRO A 16 22.77 8.44 2.98
CA PRO A 16 21.96 7.47 3.70
C PRO A 16 20.48 7.79 3.51
N ALA A 17 19.68 6.75 3.32
CA ALA A 17 18.24 6.91 3.24
C ALA A 17 17.73 7.56 4.54
N PRO A 18 16.85 8.56 4.46
CA PRO A 18 16.30 9.18 5.65
C PRO A 18 15.50 8.15 6.44
N GLU A 19 15.57 8.24 7.77
CA GLU A 19 14.99 7.26 8.71
C GLU A 19 13.50 6.95 8.43
N ASN A 20 12.76 7.94 7.93
CA ASN A 20 11.33 7.84 7.65
C ASN A 20 10.98 7.51 6.19
N ALA A 21 11.95 7.10 5.36
CA ALA A 21 11.74 6.87 3.92
C ALA A 21 10.56 5.93 3.63
N GLY A 22 10.44 4.83 4.39
CA GLY A 22 9.34 3.87 4.25
C GLY A 22 7.97 4.44 4.60
N LEU A 23 7.88 5.25 5.67
CA LEU A 23 6.63 5.91 6.07
C LEU A 23 6.19 6.93 5.02
N ARG A 24 7.13 7.72 4.49
CA ARG A 24 6.85 8.68 3.42
C ARG A 24 6.38 7.99 2.14
N LEU A 25 7.03 6.89 1.74
CA LEU A 25 6.60 6.12 0.57
C LEU A 25 5.16 5.61 0.73
N ARG A 26 4.84 5.01 1.89
CA ARG A 26 3.47 4.54 2.18
C ARG A 26 2.45 5.69 2.11
N HIS A 27 2.83 6.85 2.62
CA HIS A 27 1.99 8.05 2.57
C HIS A 27 1.73 8.50 1.12
N PHE A 28 2.76 8.63 0.28
CA PHE A 28 2.59 9.01 -1.12
C PHE A 28 1.79 7.99 -1.92
N LEU A 29 2.02 6.69 -1.69
CA LEU A 29 1.23 5.63 -2.33
C LEU A 29 -0.25 5.69 -1.91
N ARG A 30 -0.54 6.06 -0.66
CA ARG A 30 -1.92 6.29 -0.22
C ARG A 30 -2.53 7.47 -0.96
N LEU A 31 -1.85 8.62 -1.01
CA LEU A 31 -2.33 9.81 -1.72
C LEU A 31 -2.63 9.49 -3.20
N ALA A 32 -1.71 8.81 -3.90
CA ALA A 32 -1.91 8.44 -5.30
C ALA A 32 -3.09 7.47 -5.52
N ARG A 33 -3.42 6.62 -4.53
CA ARG A 33 -4.59 5.73 -4.58
C ARG A 33 -5.91 6.42 -4.25
N GLU A 34 -5.84 7.54 -3.54
CA GLU A 34 -6.98 8.35 -3.15
C GLU A 34 -7.29 9.42 -4.21
N ASP A 35 -6.28 9.86 -4.95
CA ASP A 35 -6.41 10.85 -6.02
C ASP A 35 -7.30 10.36 -7.16
N GLY A 36 -8.18 11.23 -7.65
CA GLY A 36 -9.15 10.93 -8.71
C GLY A 36 -10.22 9.89 -8.38
N ARG A 37 -10.33 9.43 -7.12
CA ARG A 37 -11.29 8.37 -6.75
C ARG A 37 -12.72 8.92 -6.64
N HIS A 38 -13.63 8.36 -7.44
CA HIS A 38 -15.03 8.74 -7.46
C HIS A 38 -15.71 8.59 -6.07
N PRO A 39 -16.59 9.53 -5.65
CA PRO A 39 -17.24 9.49 -4.33
C PRO A 39 -17.98 8.17 -4.03
N ALA A 40 -18.61 7.56 -5.03
CA ALA A 40 -19.27 6.27 -4.87
C ALA A 40 -18.28 5.14 -4.52
N ALA A 41 -17.08 5.15 -5.11
CA ALA A 41 -16.04 4.17 -4.80
C ALA A 41 -15.45 4.39 -3.40
N GLN A 42 -15.43 5.64 -2.90
CA GLN A 42 -15.04 5.94 -1.52
C GLN A 42 -16.10 5.42 -0.53
N ALA A 43 -17.39 5.64 -0.83
CA ALA A 43 -18.49 5.16 -0.01
C ALA A 43 -18.53 3.62 0.07
N LEU A 44 -18.27 2.94 -1.05
CA LEU A 44 -18.18 1.48 -1.08
C LEU A 44 -17.00 0.95 -0.24
N ASP A 45 -15.82 1.58 -0.35
CA ASP A 45 -14.64 1.16 0.44
C ASP A 45 -14.89 1.32 1.95
N ARG A 46 -15.55 2.40 2.37
CA ARG A 46 -15.94 2.61 3.78
C ARG A 46 -16.91 1.54 4.26
N ARG A 47 -18.00 1.31 3.54
CA ARG A 47 -18.99 0.27 3.88
C ARG A 47 -18.34 -1.10 4.03
N ARG A 48 -17.42 -1.46 3.13
CA ARG A 48 -16.69 -2.74 3.20
C ARG A 48 -15.82 -2.86 4.46
N ARG A 49 -15.25 -1.76 4.97
CA ARG A 49 -14.45 -1.80 6.21
C ARG A 49 -15.30 -1.87 7.47
N GLU A 50 -16.54 -1.38 7.41
CA GLU A 50 -17.48 -1.38 8.53
C GLU A 50 -18.14 -2.75 8.74
N VAL A 51 -18.28 -3.55 7.69
CA VAL A 51 -18.80 -4.92 7.79
C VAL A 51 -17.69 -5.87 8.23
N PRO A 52 -17.87 -6.65 9.30
CA PRO A 52 -16.94 -7.70 9.69
C PRO A 52 -16.67 -8.65 8.52
N ALA A 53 -15.40 -8.96 8.28
CA ALA A 53 -15.00 -9.86 7.20
C ALA A 53 -15.71 -11.23 7.32
N GLU A 54 -15.95 -11.67 8.55
CA GLU A 54 -16.64 -12.92 8.86
C GLU A 54 -18.09 -12.95 8.36
N GLU A 55 -18.84 -11.84 8.51
CA GLU A 55 -20.20 -11.72 7.99
C GLU A 55 -20.24 -11.76 6.45
N THR A 56 -19.21 -11.20 5.81
CA THR A 56 -19.11 -11.21 4.34
C THR A 56 -18.72 -12.59 3.80
N LEU A 57 -17.86 -13.31 4.53
CA LEU A 57 -17.30 -14.58 4.08
C LEU A 57 -18.18 -15.78 4.42
N GLN A 58 -19.00 -15.72 5.47
CA GLN A 58 -19.86 -16.84 5.88
C GLN A 58 -20.74 -17.42 4.76
N PRO A 59 -21.43 -16.60 3.93
CA PRO A 59 -22.23 -17.13 2.82
C PRO A 59 -21.39 -17.89 1.79
N VAL A 60 -20.20 -17.39 1.47
CA VAL A 60 -19.27 -18.02 0.52
C VAL A 60 -18.73 -19.33 1.09
N LEU A 61 -18.32 -19.33 2.36
CA LEU A 61 -17.83 -20.52 3.05
C LEU A 61 -18.91 -21.61 3.13
N ARG A 62 -20.17 -21.22 3.35
CA ARG A 62 -21.30 -22.16 3.33
C ARG A 62 -21.47 -22.80 1.96
N MET A 63 -21.46 -22.00 0.89
CA MET A 63 -21.58 -22.52 -0.48
C MET A 63 -20.44 -23.48 -0.86
N LEU A 64 -19.21 -23.20 -0.42
CA LEU A 64 -18.06 -24.08 -0.67
C LEU A 64 -18.23 -25.40 0.08
N ARG A 65 -18.66 -25.35 1.35
CA ARG A 65 -18.92 -26.54 2.17
C ARG A 65 -20.03 -27.42 1.59
N ASP A 66 -21.10 -26.82 1.06
CA ASP A 66 -22.22 -27.54 0.46
C ASP A 66 -21.86 -28.17 -0.91
N ARG A 67 -20.75 -27.75 -1.52
CA ARG A 67 -20.29 -28.22 -2.84
C ARG A 67 -19.30 -29.38 -2.76
N ASP A 68 -18.66 -29.54 -1.61
CA ASP A 68 -17.70 -30.61 -1.30
C ASP A 68 -18.37 -31.85 -0.66
N HIS A 69 -19.69 -31.81 -0.47
CA HIS A 69 -20.55 -32.92 -0.01
C HIS A 69 -21.43 -33.45 -1.14
#